data_AF-A0A914KR60-F1
#
_entry.id   AF-A0A914KR60-F1
#
_cell.length_a   1.000
_cell.length_b   1.000
_cell.length_c   1.000
_cell.angle_alpha   90.00
_cell.angle_beta   90.00
_cell.angle_gamma   90.00
#
_symmetry.space_group_name_H-M   'P 1'
#
loop_
_entity.id
_entity.type
_entity.pdbx_description
1 polymer ?
#
loop_
_entity_poly.entity_id
_entity_poly.type
_entity_poly.pdbx_seq_one_letter_code
_entity_poly.pdbx_strand_id
1 'polypeptide(L)'
;MSKSVYNLVLLFTATKAAFSIPAIILNCSLIYVTIKSKCLRKGLCNWLLAIYDGCLVVYLATFPLALFQHLLTKSDLMPFWKCFLLQSVPLTLFAASFPFMLAIALDRFIGAVFPLKYKSLKNPYYIGAVFFACGFYATFYFAISVSNLIRYYKSSISCSMINLLLSYQRIMAMTNILLEAIAIALYIGIAIIISRRKFAIKKLNESSFDRRIFVSLFSIAAFDFIGWTSNSSLYKLFDIYFGLFKCSATLLFQASLT
;
A
#
# COMPACT_ATOMS: atom_id res chain seq x y z
N MET A 1 -8.73 28.02 -12.31
CA MET A 1 -8.34 27.68 -10.92
C MET A 1 -7.73 28.92 -10.28
N SER A 2 -8.08 29.28 -9.04
CA SER A 2 -7.48 30.47 -8.40
C SER A 2 -6.00 30.22 -8.08
N LYS A 3 -5.18 31.27 -8.08
CA LYS A 3 -3.73 31.19 -7.80
C LYS A 3 -3.44 30.54 -6.43
N SER A 4 -4.31 30.76 -5.45
CA SER A 4 -4.22 30.17 -4.10
C SER A 4 -4.41 28.64 -4.13
N VAL A 5 -5.43 28.15 -4.86
CA VAL A 5 -5.69 26.70 -4.98
C VAL A 5 -4.57 25.99 -5.75
N TYR A 6 -4.01 26.64 -6.78
CA TYR A 6 -2.86 26.11 -7.51
C TYR A 6 -1.63 25.92 -6.62
N ASN A 7 -1.26 26.95 -5.86
CA ASN A 7 -0.11 26.88 -4.95
C ASN A 7 -0.30 25.79 -3.88
N LEU A 8 -1.54 25.61 -3.39
CA LEU A 8 -1.85 24.58 -2.42
C LEU A 8 -1.70 23.16 -3.00
N VAL A 9 -2.26 22.90 -4.19
CA VAL A 9 -2.14 21.59 -4.87
C VAL A 9 -0.67 21.28 -5.20
N LEU A 10 0.07 22.27 -5.68
CA LEU A 10 1.50 22.14 -5.95
C LEU A 10 2.28 21.80 -4.68
N LEU A 11 2.01 22.50 -3.57
CA LEU A 11 2.65 22.23 -2.28
C LEU A 11 2.39 20.79 -1.84
N PHE A 12 1.14 20.33 -1.83
CA PHE A 12 0.82 18.95 -1.44
C PHE A 12 1.50 17.90 -2.32
N THR A 13 1.51 18.12 -3.64
CA THR A 13 2.13 17.20 -4.60
C THR A 13 3.66 17.18 -4.43
N ALA A 14 4.27 18.35 -4.23
CA ALA A 14 5.70 18.49 -3.98
C ALA A 14 6.10 17.81 -2.66
N THR A 15 5.31 17.98 -1.60
CA THR A 15 5.56 17.32 -0.31
C THR A 15 5.50 15.80 -0.44
N LYS A 16 4.50 15.24 -1.13
CA LYS A 16 4.40 13.79 -1.39
C LYS A 16 5.61 13.27 -2.17
N ALA A 17 6.01 13.99 -3.23
CA ALA A 17 7.20 13.63 -4.01
C ALA A 17 8.47 13.67 -3.15
N ALA A 18 8.66 14.72 -2.34
CA ALA A 18 9.82 14.87 -1.47
C ALA A 18 9.95 13.72 -0.45
N PHE A 19 8.84 13.31 0.19
CA PHE A 19 8.86 12.17 1.12
C PHE A 19 9.02 10.82 0.41
N SER A 20 8.53 10.69 -0.82
CA SER A 20 8.64 9.44 -1.57
C SER A 20 10.07 9.09 -1.98
N ILE A 21 10.93 10.08 -2.22
CA ILE A 21 12.30 9.85 -2.72
C ILE A 21 13.16 9.09 -1.69
N PRO A 22 13.28 9.53 -0.42
CA PRO A 22 13.96 8.75 0.61
C PRO A 22 13.34 7.36 0.80
N ALA A 23 12.01 7.26 0.74
CA ALA A 23 11.31 5.98 0.88
C ALA A 23 11.70 5.00 -0.25
N ILE A 24 11.76 5.46 -1.50
CA ILE A 24 12.23 4.65 -2.64
C ILE A 24 13.65 4.15 -2.39
N ILE A 25 14.57 5.02 -1.96
CA ILE A 25 15.97 4.67 -1.70
C ILE A 25 16.06 3.59 -0.61
N LEU A 26 15.31 3.75 0.49
CA LEU A 26 15.31 2.80 1.60
C LEU A 26 14.74 1.44 1.18
N ASN A 27 13.62 1.41 0.47
CA ASN A 27 13.02 0.16 -0.02
C ASN A 27 13.93 -0.54 -1.05
N CYS A 28 14.52 0.20 -1.99
CA CYS A 28 15.51 -0.35 -2.93
C CYS A 28 16.73 -0.94 -2.21
N SER A 29 17.18 -0.30 -1.11
CA SER A 29 18.29 -0.80 -0.30
C SER A 29 17.95 -2.13 0.38
N LEU A 30 16.72 -2.28 0.90
CA LEU A 30 16.24 -3.54 1.50
C LEU A 30 16.18 -4.68 0.47
N ILE A 31 15.66 -4.38 -0.72
CA ILE A 31 15.63 -5.32 -1.84
C ILE A 31 17.07 -5.75 -2.21
N TYR A 32 17.97 -4.78 -2.38
CA TYR A 32 19.37 -5.05 -2.71
C TYR A 32 20.07 -5.92 -1.67
N VAL A 33 19.90 -5.59 -0.38
CA VAL A 33 20.49 -6.36 0.74
C VAL A 33 19.93 -7.78 0.77
N THR A 34 18.62 -7.94 0.56
CA THR A 34 17.96 -9.26 0.52
C THR A 34 18.49 -10.12 -0.62
N ILE A 35 18.68 -9.53 -1.80
CA ILE A 35 19.26 -10.23 -2.95
C ILE A 35 20.72 -10.56 -2.67
N LYS A 36 21.55 -9.61 -2.23
CA LYS A 36 23.01 -9.80 -2.08
C LYS A 36 23.39 -10.76 -0.94
N SER A 37 22.65 -10.76 0.17
CA SER A 37 22.99 -11.56 1.34
C SER A 37 22.59 -13.03 1.19
N LYS A 38 23.58 -13.93 1.11
CA LYS A 38 23.35 -15.39 1.07
C LYS A 38 22.60 -15.91 2.29
N CYS A 39 22.73 -15.26 3.44
CA CYS A 39 22.05 -15.66 4.68
C CYS A 39 20.58 -15.24 4.67
N LEU A 40 20.26 -14.03 4.19
CA LEU A 40 18.89 -13.54 4.14
C LEU A 40 18.07 -14.20 3.02
N ARG A 41 18.71 -14.54 1.91
CA ARG A 41 18.08 -15.19 0.74
C ARG A 41 17.45 -16.56 1.05
N LYS A 42 17.87 -17.24 2.12
CA LYS A 42 17.38 -18.58 2.48
C LYS A 42 15.97 -18.56 3.11
N GLY A 43 15.50 -17.43 3.62
CA GLY A 43 14.19 -17.32 4.26
C GLY A 43 13.12 -16.82 3.29
N LEU A 44 12.01 -17.58 3.15
CA LEU A 44 10.87 -17.17 2.32
C LEU A 44 10.33 -15.79 2.73
N CYS A 45 10.17 -15.53 4.03
CA CYS A 45 9.68 -14.24 4.50
C CYS A 45 10.51 -13.06 3.96
N ASN A 46 11.84 -13.20 3.85
CA ASN A 46 12.67 -12.10 3.37
C ASN A 46 12.44 -11.85 1.88
N TRP A 47 12.20 -12.90 1.09
CA TRP A 47 11.79 -12.76 -0.31
C TRP A 47 10.43 -12.10 -0.44
N LEU A 48 9.45 -12.50 0.38
CA LEU A 48 8.13 -11.86 0.40
C LEU A 48 8.24 -10.38 0.76
N LEU A 49 9.10 -10.04 1.73
CA LEU A 49 9.38 -8.65 2.11
C LEU A 49 10.00 -7.86 0.95
N ALA A 50 11.00 -8.42 0.26
CA ALA A 50 11.61 -7.76 -0.89
C ALA A 50 10.61 -7.55 -2.06
N ILE A 51 9.69 -8.49 -2.28
CA ILE A 51 8.63 -8.34 -3.30
C ILE A 51 7.63 -7.26 -2.88
N TYR A 52 7.23 -7.27 -1.61
CA TYR A 52 6.38 -6.23 -1.02
C TYR A 52 7.00 -4.83 -1.19
N ASP A 53 8.27 -4.67 -0.80
CA ASP A 53 9.02 -3.42 -0.95
C ASP A 53 9.13 -3.01 -2.43
N GLY A 54 9.29 -3.98 -3.34
CA GLY A 54 9.31 -3.73 -4.78
C GLY A 54 7.97 -3.17 -5.29
N CYS A 55 6.85 -3.68 -4.80
CA CYS A 55 5.53 -3.14 -5.10
C CYS A 55 5.39 -1.69 -4.60
N LEU A 56 5.86 -1.42 -3.39
CA LEU A 56 5.85 -0.07 -2.81
C LEU A 56 6.74 0.91 -3.58
N VAL A 57 7.92 0.49 -4.06
CA VAL A 57 8.79 1.35 -4.87
C VAL A 57 8.07 1.84 -6.12
N VAL A 58 7.37 0.95 -6.83
CA VAL A 58 6.62 1.33 -8.04
C VAL A 58 5.46 2.27 -7.70
N TYR A 59 4.75 2.02 -6.59
CA TYR A 59 3.72 2.92 -6.08
C TYR A 59 4.30 4.32 -5.74
N LEU A 60 5.39 4.37 -4.97
CA LEU A 60 6.03 5.61 -4.54
C LEU A 60 6.58 6.43 -5.70
N ALA A 61 7.08 5.77 -6.75
CA ALA A 61 7.57 6.42 -7.96
C ALA A 61 6.48 7.21 -8.72
N THR A 62 5.20 6.95 -8.47
CA THR A 62 4.10 7.72 -9.07
C THR A 62 4.03 9.16 -8.55
N PHE A 63 4.49 9.44 -7.32
CA PHE A 63 4.44 10.79 -6.74
C PHE A 63 5.37 11.81 -7.43
N PRO A 64 6.67 11.55 -7.63
CA PRO A 64 7.53 12.46 -8.36
C PRO A 64 7.12 12.57 -9.83
N LEU A 65 6.62 11.49 -10.43
CA LEU A 65 6.08 11.52 -11.80
C LEU A 65 4.86 12.44 -11.90
N ALA A 66 3.93 12.37 -10.94
CA ALA A 66 2.76 13.26 -10.88
C ALA A 66 3.17 14.72 -10.69
N LEU A 67 4.16 15.01 -9.83
CA LEU A 67 4.71 16.36 -9.67
C LEU A 67 5.29 16.88 -10.99
N PHE A 68 6.12 16.07 -11.64
CA PHE A 68 6.75 16.44 -12.91
C PHE A 68 5.70 16.75 -13.99
N GLN A 69 4.66 15.93 -14.08
CA GLN A 69 3.56 16.17 -15.01
C GLN A 69 2.80 17.47 -14.68
N HIS A 70 2.50 17.72 -13.41
CA HIS A 70 1.84 18.95 -12.97
C HIS A 70 2.66 20.19 -13.37
N LEU A 71 3.98 20.15 -13.17
CA LEU A 71 4.89 21.24 -13.55
C LEU A 71 4.95 21.47 -15.06
N LEU A 72 4.94 20.42 -15.87
CA LEU A 72 5.00 20.53 -17.33
C LEU A 72 3.69 21.03 -17.95
N THR A 73 2.57 20.45 -17.53
CA THR A 73 1.27 20.67 -18.18
C THR A 73 0.45 21.77 -17.53
N LYS A 74 0.85 22.21 -16.32
CA LYS A 74 0.09 23.13 -15.46
C LYS A 74 -1.36 22.67 -15.21
N SER A 75 -1.63 21.38 -15.38
CA SER A 75 -2.94 20.76 -15.28
C SER A 75 -2.81 19.34 -14.75
N ASP A 76 -3.61 18.99 -13.74
CA ASP A 76 -3.69 17.61 -13.24
C ASP A 76 -4.62 16.73 -14.09
N LEU A 77 -5.38 17.35 -15.00
CA LEU A 77 -6.38 16.66 -15.80
C LEU A 77 -5.77 16.08 -17.07
N MET A 78 -6.03 14.80 -17.30
CA MET A 78 -5.71 14.14 -18.56
C MET A 78 -6.83 13.19 -18.99
N PRO A 79 -6.90 12.81 -20.28
CA PRO A 79 -7.81 11.77 -20.74
C PRO A 79 -7.61 10.47 -19.96
N PHE A 80 -8.71 9.81 -19.59
CA PHE A 80 -8.70 8.60 -18.76
C PHE A 80 -7.75 7.52 -19.29
N TRP A 81 -7.72 7.29 -20.61
CA TRP A 81 -6.84 6.29 -21.21
C TRP A 81 -5.35 6.56 -20.99
N LYS A 82 -4.92 7.84 -21.02
CA LYS A 82 -3.53 8.20 -20.73
C LYS A 82 -3.19 7.91 -19.28
N CYS A 83 -4.13 8.22 -18.38
CA CYS A 83 -3.91 7.98 -16.96
C CYS A 83 -3.87 6.48 -16.66
N PHE A 84 -4.75 5.71 -17.28
CA PHE A 84 -4.77 4.27 -17.16
C PHE A 84 -3.43 3.65 -17.59
N LEU A 85 -2.85 4.09 -18.71
CA LEU A 85 -1.54 3.59 -19.17
C LEU A 85 -0.42 3.88 -18.15
N LEU A 86 -0.44 5.05 -17.52
CA LEU A 86 0.58 5.44 -16.54
C LEU A 86 0.40 4.75 -15.18
N GLN A 87 -0.84 4.56 -14.75
CA GLN A 87 -1.16 4.19 -13.37
C GLN A 87 -1.66 2.74 -13.21
N SER A 88 -1.95 2.00 -14.28
CA SER A 88 -2.47 0.63 -14.19
C SER A 88 -1.47 -0.36 -13.58
N VAL A 89 -0.20 -0.30 -13.97
CA VAL A 89 0.86 -1.15 -13.39
C VAL A 89 1.09 -0.77 -11.91
N PRO A 90 1.31 0.51 -11.55
CA PRO A 90 1.38 0.91 -10.15
C PRO A 90 0.16 0.48 -9.33
N LEU A 91 -1.06 0.65 -9.85
CA LEU A 91 -2.30 0.23 -9.19
C LEU A 91 -2.30 -1.27 -8.91
N THR A 92 -1.90 -2.09 -9.87
CA THR A 92 -1.90 -3.56 -9.76
C THR A 92 -0.90 -4.01 -8.71
N LEU A 93 0.32 -3.48 -8.73
CA LEU A 93 1.35 -3.82 -7.75
C LEU A 93 0.99 -3.30 -6.36
N PHE A 94 0.43 -2.10 -6.28
CA PHE A 94 -0.09 -1.54 -5.03
C PHE A 94 -1.23 -2.38 -4.46
N ALA A 95 -2.16 -2.87 -5.28
CA ALA A 95 -3.20 -3.79 -4.80
C ALA A 95 -2.58 -5.10 -4.29
N ALA A 96 -1.59 -5.65 -5.00
CA ALA A 96 -0.91 -6.89 -4.60
C ALA A 96 -0.17 -6.77 -3.25
N SER A 97 0.31 -5.58 -2.87
CA SER A 97 1.13 -5.40 -1.67
C SER A 97 0.39 -5.71 -0.37
N PHE A 98 -0.93 -5.44 -0.29
CA PHE A 98 -1.70 -5.67 0.94
C PHE A 98 -1.84 -7.18 1.29
N PRO A 99 -2.23 -8.06 0.35
CA PRO A 99 -2.17 -9.50 0.61
C PRO A 99 -0.75 -10.01 0.89
N PHE A 100 0.29 -9.44 0.27
CA PHE A 100 1.67 -9.81 0.59
C PHE A 100 2.03 -9.48 2.04
N MET A 101 1.63 -8.32 2.56
CA MET A 101 1.83 -7.98 3.97
C MET A 101 1.16 -9.00 4.89
N LEU A 102 -0.09 -9.38 4.60
CA LEU A 102 -0.79 -10.39 5.37
C LEU A 102 -0.08 -11.76 5.30
N ALA A 103 0.41 -12.15 4.12
CA ALA A 103 1.17 -13.38 3.95
C ALA A 103 2.48 -13.38 4.75
N ILE A 104 3.17 -12.24 4.83
CA ILE A 104 4.36 -12.05 5.68
C ILE A 104 4.00 -12.23 7.16
N ALA A 105 2.90 -11.62 7.62
CA ALA A 105 2.44 -11.75 9.00
C ALA A 105 2.04 -13.20 9.33
N LEU A 106 1.36 -13.89 8.41
CA LEU A 106 0.98 -15.30 8.54
C LEU A 106 2.20 -16.23 8.58
N ASP A 107 3.19 -16.04 7.69
CA ASP A 107 4.42 -16.82 7.70
C ASP A 107 5.13 -16.73 9.06
N ARG A 108 5.26 -15.51 9.60
CA ARG A 108 5.84 -15.28 10.92
C ARG A 108 4.99 -15.87 12.05
N PHE A 109 3.67 -15.81 11.95
CA PHE A 109 2.76 -16.40 12.92
C PHE A 109 2.91 -17.93 12.97
N ILE A 110 2.90 -18.59 11.81
CA ILE A 110 3.07 -20.04 11.71
C ILE A 110 4.44 -20.45 12.25
N GLY A 111 5.50 -19.72 11.90
CA GLY A 111 6.84 -19.95 12.42
C GLY A 111 6.96 -19.81 13.94
N ALA A 112 6.25 -18.85 14.54
CA ALA A 112 6.24 -18.64 15.99
C ALA A 112 5.41 -19.70 16.74
N VAL A 113 4.21 -20.00 16.24
CA VAL A 113 3.27 -20.93 16.90
C VAL A 113 3.70 -22.38 16.72
N PHE A 114 4.03 -22.77 15.49
CA PHE A 114 4.28 -24.16 15.10
C PHE A 114 5.69 -24.36 14.50
N PRO A 115 6.78 -24.12 15.27
CA PRO A 115 8.14 -24.13 14.74
C PRO A 115 8.56 -25.49 14.13
N LEU A 116 8.05 -26.61 14.67
CA LEU A 116 8.34 -27.95 14.15
C LEU A 116 7.64 -28.22 12.80
N LYS A 117 6.38 -27.78 12.65
CA LYS A 117 5.64 -27.90 11.38
C LYS A 117 6.16 -26.92 10.33
N TYR A 118 6.59 -25.73 10.73
CA TYR A 118 7.17 -24.74 9.83
C TYR A 118 8.45 -25.25 9.17
N LYS A 119 9.29 -26.00 9.89
CA LYS A 119 10.49 -26.64 9.31
C LYS A 119 10.17 -27.76 8.30
N SER A 120 9.01 -28.42 8.42
CA SER A 120 8.62 -29.53 7.52
C SER A 120 7.76 -29.08 6.33
N LEU A 121 7.21 -27.86 6.36
CA LEU A 121 6.53 -27.23 5.23
C LEU A 121 7.54 -26.93 4.11
N LYS A 122 7.82 -27.92 3.26
CA LYS A 122 8.57 -27.72 2.01
C LYS A 122 7.75 -26.86 1.05
N ASN A 123 8.41 -25.84 0.50
CA ASN A 123 7.88 -24.49 0.34
C ASN A 123 7.19 -24.09 -1.00
N PRO A 124 7.04 -24.91 -2.07
CA PRO A 124 6.51 -24.39 -3.34
C PRO A 124 4.99 -24.17 -3.35
N TYR A 125 4.22 -25.04 -2.70
CA TYR A 125 2.75 -24.92 -2.67
C TYR A 125 2.28 -23.71 -1.85
N TYR A 126 2.94 -23.43 -0.72
CA TYR A 126 2.67 -22.26 0.09
C TYR A 126 2.98 -20.97 -0.68
N ILE A 127 4.15 -20.90 -1.34
CA ILE A 127 4.52 -19.79 -2.20
C ILE A 127 3.49 -19.61 -3.33
N GLY A 128 3.14 -20.69 -4.03
CA GLY A 128 2.14 -20.67 -5.09
C GLY A 128 0.79 -20.14 -4.60
N ALA A 129 0.32 -20.57 -3.43
CA ALA A 129 -0.92 -20.09 -2.84
C ALA A 129 -0.86 -18.59 -2.49
N VAL A 130 0.27 -18.11 -1.93
CA VAL A 130 0.47 -16.68 -1.64
C VAL A 130 0.43 -15.86 -2.92
N PHE A 131 1.22 -16.23 -3.93
CA PHE A 131 1.24 -15.52 -5.21
C PHE A 131 -0.11 -15.57 -5.92
N PHE A 132 -0.82 -16.70 -5.85
CA PHE A 132 -2.16 -16.83 -6.41
C PHE A 132 -3.15 -15.88 -5.72
N ALA A 133 -3.17 -15.83 -4.38
CA ALA A 133 -4.05 -14.93 -3.64
C ALA A 133 -3.73 -13.45 -3.92
N CYS A 134 -2.44 -13.07 -3.92
CA CYS A 134 -2.00 -11.71 -4.23
C CYS A 134 -2.35 -11.33 -5.67
N GLY A 135 -2.07 -12.22 -6.63
CA GLY A 135 -2.37 -12.03 -8.04
C GLY A 135 -3.86 -11.94 -8.32
N PHE A 136 -4.68 -12.77 -7.67
CA PHE A 136 -6.14 -12.72 -7.80
C PHE A 136 -6.70 -11.38 -7.32
N TYR A 137 -6.29 -10.93 -6.13
CA TYR A 137 -6.70 -9.63 -5.58
C TYR A 137 -6.28 -8.45 -6.48
N ALA A 138 -5.04 -8.47 -6.97
CA ALA A 138 -4.54 -7.45 -7.88
C ALA A 138 -5.28 -7.43 -9.23
N THR A 139 -5.52 -8.61 -9.81
CA THR A 139 -6.24 -8.78 -11.08
C THR A 139 -7.68 -8.29 -10.97
N PHE A 140 -8.33 -8.48 -9.82
CA PHE A 140 -9.68 -7.97 -9.58
C PHE A 140 -9.75 -6.44 -9.72
N TYR A 141 -8.84 -5.68 -9.09
CA TYR A 141 -8.82 -4.21 -9.23
C TYR A 141 -8.35 -3.75 -10.60
N PHE A 142 -7.43 -4.47 -11.23
CA PHE A 142 -7.05 -4.21 -12.61
C PHE A 142 -8.26 -4.35 -13.54
N ALA A 143 -9.02 -5.45 -13.44
CA ALA A 143 -10.23 -5.67 -14.23
C ALA A 143 -11.28 -4.57 -14.02
N ILE A 144 -11.46 -4.09 -12.80
CA ILE A 144 -12.33 -2.93 -12.51
C ILE A 144 -11.83 -1.69 -13.25
N SER A 145 -10.53 -1.39 -13.19
CA SER A 145 -9.97 -0.22 -13.88
C SER A 145 -10.09 -0.32 -15.41
N VAL A 146 -9.99 -1.52 -16.00
CA VAL A 146 -10.25 -1.77 -17.42
C VAL A 146 -11.72 -1.52 -17.76
N SER A 147 -12.65 -2.02 -16.94
CA SER A 147 -14.08 -1.75 -17.12
C SER A 147 -14.38 -0.24 -17.08
N ASN A 148 -13.75 0.49 -16.17
CA ASN A 148 -13.88 1.95 -16.10
C ASN A 148 -13.25 2.65 -17.31
N LEU A 149 -12.12 2.17 -17.81
CA LEU A 149 -11.49 2.69 -19.03
C LEU A 149 -12.43 2.62 -20.23
N ILE A 150 -13.12 1.49 -20.40
CA ILE A 150 -14.08 1.30 -21.51
C ILE A 150 -15.21 2.32 -21.43
N ARG A 151 -15.73 2.60 -20.22
CA ARG A 151 -16.86 3.52 -19.99
C ARG A 151 -16.46 5.00 -20.09
N TYR A 152 -15.27 5.37 -19.65
CA TYR A 152 -14.85 6.77 -19.47
C TYR A 152 -13.65 7.14 -20.33
N TYR A 153 -13.40 6.43 -21.44
CA TYR A 153 -12.19 6.53 -22.27
C TYR A 153 -11.73 7.97 -22.57
N LYS A 154 -12.66 8.86 -22.95
CA LYS A 154 -12.38 10.27 -23.29
C LYS A 154 -12.55 11.26 -22.14
N SER A 155 -13.07 10.82 -21.00
CA SER A 155 -13.32 11.71 -19.85
C SER A 155 -11.99 12.21 -19.29
N SER A 156 -11.93 13.51 -18.96
CA SER A 156 -10.77 14.11 -18.30
C SER A 156 -10.84 13.84 -16.80
N ILE A 157 -9.79 13.22 -16.25
CA ILE A 157 -9.67 12.92 -14.82
C ILE A 157 -8.36 13.45 -14.26
N SER A 158 -8.35 13.76 -12.97
CA SER A 158 -7.09 14.00 -12.25
C SER A 158 -6.33 12.68 -12.17
N CYS A 159 -5.11 12.64 -12.69
CA CYS A 159 -4.43 11.35 -12.79
C CYS A 159 -3.86 10.88 -11.44
N SER A 160 -4.49 9.88 -10.86
CA SER A 160 -4.00 9.15 -9.70
C SER A 160 -4.46 7.69 -9.79
N MET A 161 -3.74 6.78 -9.15
CA MET A 161 -4.12 5.35 -9.11
C MET A 161 -5.54 5.15 -8.58
N ILE A 162 -5.90 5.88 -7.52
CA ILE A 162 -7.20 5.74 -6.85
C ILE A 162 -8.33 6.18 -7.79
N ASN A 163 -8.11 7.24 -8.59
CA ASN A 163 -9.11 7.74 -9.53
C ASN A 163 -9.42 6.79 -10.69
N LEU A 164 -8.55 5.78 -10.97
CA LEU A 164 -8.87 4.73 -11.95
C LEU A 164 -10.01 3.83 -11.49
N LEU A 165 -10.25 3.72 -10.17
CA LEU A 165 -11.28 2.87 -9.59
C LEU A 165 -12.63 3.58 -9.45
N LEU A 166 -12.67 4.91 -9.54
CA LEU A 166 -13.88 5.73 -9.40
C LEU A 166 -14.68 5.33 -8.14
N SER A 167 -15.90 4.81 -8.28
CA SER A 167 -16.74 4.39 -7.15
C SER A 167 -16.16 3.24 -6.33
N TYR A 168 -15.31 2.40 -6.92
CA TYR A 168 -14.70 1.23 -6.26
C TYR A 168 -13.52 1.58 -5.36
N GLN A 169 -13.06 2.84 -5.35
CA GLN A 169 -11.97 3.29 -4.48
C GLN A 169 -12.26 3.04 -2.99
N ARG A 170 -13.53 3.22 -2.57
CA ARG A 170 -13.95 3.02 -1.18
C ARG A 170 -13.89 1.55 -0.77
N ILE A 171 -14.23 0.67 -1.70
CA ILE A 171 -14.18 -0.79 -1.47
C ILE A 171 -12.73 -1.21 -1.28
N MET A 172 -11.82 -0.77 -2.18
CA MET A 172 -10.38 -1.02 -2.04
C MET A 172 -9.81 -0.52 -0.72
N ALA A 173 -10.16 0.71 -0.31
CA ALA A 173 -9.68 1.26 0.94
C ALA A 173 -10.13 0.41 2.15
N MET A 174 -11.39 -0.04 2.18
CA MET A 174 -11.91 -0.86 3.27
C MET A 174 -11.29 -2.25 3.31
N THR A 175 -11.14 -2.90 2.16
CA THR A 175 -10.50 -4.23 2.10
C THR A 175 -9.02 -4.15 2.47
N ASN A 176 -8.31 -3.10 2.06
CA ASN A 176 -6.92 -2.87 2.44
C ASN A 176 -6.77 -2.68 3.95
N ILE A 177 -7.57 -1.80 4.57
CA ILE A 177 -7.58 -1.58 6.03
C ILE A 177 -7.88 -2.89 6.76
N LEU A 178 -8.82 -3.71 6.26
CA LEU A 178 -9.15 -4.99 6.86
C LEU A 178 -7.96 -5.97 6.81
N LEU A 179 -7.26 -6.07 5.67
CA LEU A 179 -6.09 -6.92 5.52
C LEU A 179 -4.96 -6.52 6.48
N GLU A 180 -4.70 -5.22 6.62
CA GLU A 180 -3.71 -4.70 7.56
C GLU A 180 -4.11 -4.92 9.02
N ALA A 181 -5.39 -4.71 9.36
CA ALA A 181 -5.89 -4.96 10.71
C ALA A 181 -5.70 -6.43 11.11
N ILE A 182 -5.96 -7.37 10.19
CA ILE A 182 -5.70 -8.80 10.41
C ILE A 182 -4.19 -9.05 10.57
N ALA A 183 -3.33 -8.43 9.76
CA ALA A 183 -1.89 -8.55 9.88
C ALA A 183 -1.40 -8.07 11.27
N ILE A 184 -1.88 -6.93 11.75
CA ILE A 184 -1.58 -6.41 13.09
C ILE A 184 -2.08 -7.37 14.17
N ALA A 185 -3.30 -7.89 14.05
CA ALA A 185 -3.82 -8.86 15.01
C ALA A 185 -2.93 -10.11 15.10
N LEU A 186 -2.41 -10.60 13.98
CA LEU A 186 -1.44 -11.70 13.95
C LEU A 186 -0.14 -11.32 14.68
N TYR A 187 0.42 -10.13 14.43
CA TYR A 187 1.61 -9.67 15.15
C TYR A 187 1.36 -9.53 16.65
N ILE A 188 0.22 -8.99 17.08
CA ILE A 188 -0.15 -8.94 18.50
C ILE A 188 -0.22 -10.37 19.08
N GLY A 189 -0.82 -11.31 18.35
CA GLY A 189 -0.85 -12.73 18.71
C GLY A 189 0.55 -13.29 18.93
N ILE A 190 1.49 -13.05 18.01
CA ILE A 190 2.89 -13.46 18.14
C ILE A 190 3.53 -12.83 19.39
N ALA A 191 3.29 -11.54 19.64
CA ALA A 191 3.83 -10.85 20.81
C ALA A 191 3.35 -11.47 22.11
N ILE A 192 2.07 -11.84 22.20
CA ILE A 192 1.48 -12.55 23.35
C ILE A 192 2.15 -13.92 23.53
N ILE A 193 2.30 -14.69 22.44
CA ILE A 193 2.92 -16.03 22.49
C ILE A 193 4.38 -15.96 22.95
N ILE A 194 5.16 -15.03 22.41
CA ILE A 194 6.55 -14.81 22.82
C ILE A 194 6.61 -14.40 24.30
N SER A 195 5.72 -13.51 24.74
CA SER A 195 5.68 -13.04 26.12
C SER A 195 5.32 -14.17 27.11
N ARG A 196 4.40 -15.05 26.74
CA ARG A 196 4.06 -16.24 27.53
C ARG A 196 5.21 -17.25 27.59
N ARG A 197 5.89 -17.51 26.47
CA ARG A 197 7.07 -18.41 26.43
C ARG A 197 8.24 -17.88 27.26
N LYS A 198 8.45 -16.55 27.30
CA LYS A 198 9.47 -15.93 28.17
C LYS A 198 9.26 -16.20 29.66
N PHE A 199 8.01 -16.26 30.11
CA PHE A 199 7.72 -16.58 31.51
C PHE A 199 8.12 -18.03 31.85
N ALA A 200 8.02 -18.94 30.87
CA ALA A 200 8.46 -20.33 31.00
C ALA A 200 9.98 -20.53 30.81
N ILE A 201 10.63 -19.71 29.96
CA ILE A 201 12.05 -19.87 29.52
C ILE A 201 12.99 -18.87 30.21
N LYS A 202 12.58 -18.18 31.29
CA LYS A 202 13.48 -17.35 32.13
C LYS A 202 14.65 -18.13 32.78
N LYS A 203 14.79 -19.44 32.47
CA LYS A 203 15.83 -20.37 32.92
C LYS A 203 16.91 -20.68 31.86
N LEU A 204 16.79 -20.24 30.61
CA LEU A 204 17.79 -20.48 29.56
C LEU A 204 18.07 -19.19 28.78
N ASN A 205 19.31 -18.71 28.91
CA ASN A 205 19.88 -17.63 28.11
C ASN A 205 19.75 -17.96 26.60
N GLU A 206 19.53 -16.92 25.79
CA GLU A 206 19.35 -16.89 24.31
C GLU A 206 17.89 -17.00 23.80
N SER A 207 17.40 -16.22 22.82
CA SER A 207 18.07 -15.47 21.75
C SER A 207 17.60 -13.99 21.68
N SER A 208 18.54 -13.03 21.74
CA SER A 208 18.22 -11.59 21.65
C SER A 208 17.94 -11.09 20.23
N PHE A 209 18.24 -11.92 19.21
CA PHE A 209 18.19 -11.55 17.79
C PHE A 209 16.78 -11.66 17.20
N ASP A 210 16.08 -12.79 17.43
CA ASP A 210 14.73 -13.02 16.91
C ASP A 210 13.72 -11.99 17.44
N ARG A 211 13.90 -11.58 18.70
CA ARG A 211 13.09 -10.52 19.33
C ARG A 211 13.26 -9.17 18.64
N ARG A 212 14.48 -8.79 18.27
CA ARG A 212 14.74 -7.48 17.62
C ARG A 212 14.11 -7.44 16.23
N ILE A 213 14.22 -8.53 15.47
CA ILE A 213 13.60 -8.65 14.15
C ILE A 213 12.07 -8.56 14.27
N PHE A 214 11.49 -9.28 15.24
CA PHE A 214 10.05 -9.24 15.47
C PHE A 214 9.53 -7.84 15.84
N VAL A 215 10.20 -7.17 16.80
CA VAL A 215 9.81 -5.81 17.22
C VAL A 215 9.91 -4.82 16.05
N SER A 216 10.98 -4.92 15.25
CA SER A 216 11.15 -4.09 14.06
C SER A 216 9.99 -4.27 13.06
N LEU A 217 9.64 -5.51 12.73
CA LEU A 217 8.54 -5.81 11.81
C LEU A 217 7.17 -5.36 12.34
N PHE A 218 6.93 -5.54 13.64
CA PHE A 218 5.70 -5.04 14.26
C PHE A 218 5.61 -3.51 14.20
N SER A 219 6.71 -2.80 14.52
CA SER A 219 6.75 -1.35 14.41
C SER A 219 6.48 -0.88 12.98
N ILE A 220 7.07 -1.53 11.97
CA ILE A 220 6.82 -1.22 10.56
C ILE A 220 5.33 -1.39 10.22
N ALA A 221 4.73 -2.54 10.56
CA ALA A 221 3.32 -2.80 10.27
C ALA A 221 2.38 -1.82 11.00
N ALA A 222 2.69 -1.45 12.24
CA ALA A 222 1.91 -0.48 12.99
C ALA A 222 1.99 0.94 12.41
N PHE A 223 3.20 1.39 12.03
CA PHE A 223 3.36 2.70 11.38
C PHE A 223 2.67 2.74 10.03
N ASP A 224 2.74 1.66 9.25
CA ASP A 224 2.07 1.59 7.95
C ASP A 224 0.55 1.68 8.11
N PHE A 225 -0.04 0.90 9.03
CA PHE A 225 -1.47 0.98 9.34
C PHE A 225 -1.93 2.36 9.82
N ILE A 226 -1.15 3.01 10.69
CA ILE A 226 -1.44 4.37 11.12
C ILE A 226 -1.38 5.33 9.92
N GLY A 227 -0.37 5.19 9.06
CA GLY A 227 -0.22 5.94 7.82
C GLY A 227 -1.43 5.80 6.91
N TRP A 228 -1.86 4.57 6.63
CA TRP A 228 -3.00 4.27 5.76
C TRP A 228 -4.34 4.68 6.35
N THR A 229 -4.54 4.48 7.65
CA THR A 229 -5.75 4.91 8.35
C THR A 229 -5.85 6.44 8.36
N SER A 230 -4.73 7.13 8.58
CA SER A 230 -4.66 8.59 8.53
C SER A 230 -4.93 9.11 7.12
N ASN A 231 -4.32 8.49 6.10
CA ASN A 231 -4.53 8.83 4.69
C ASN A 231 -6.00 8.64 4.29
N SER A 232 -6.61 7.51 4.64
CA SER A 232 -8.02 7.20 4.36
C SER A 232 -9.00 8.14 5.08
N SER A 233 -8.67 8.53 6.31
CA SER A 233 -9.47 9.48 7.09
C SER A 233 -9.37 10.91 6.55
N LEU A 234 -8.17 11.31 6.09
CA LEU A 234 -7.97 12.57 5.38
C LEU A 234 -8.78 12.63 4.09
N TYR A 235 -8.83 11.55 3.30
CA TYR A 235 -9.67 11.52 2.10
C TYR A 235 -11.15 11.74 2.42
N LYS A 236 -11.68 11.16 3.51
CA LYS A 236 -13.07 11.40 3.94
C LYS A 236 -13.29 12.85 4.35
N LEU A 237 -12.36 13.46 5.09
CA LEU A 237 -12.46 14.87 5.49
C LEU A 237 -12.41 15.78 4.26
N PHE A 238 -11.48 15.55 3.33
CA PHE A 238 -11.41 16.31 2.09
C PHE A 238 -12.66 16.13 1.21
N ASP A 239 -13.22 14.91 1.10
CA ASP A 239 -14.49 14.66 0.39
C ASP A 239 -15.67 15.39 1.04
N ILE A 240 -15.72 15.51 2.37
CA ILE A 240 -16.78 16.25 3.07
C ILE A 240 -16.62 17.76 2.83
N TYR A 241 -15.42 18.31 3.01
CA TYR A 241 -15.16 19.75 2.83
C TYR A 241 -15.30 20.19 1.37
N PHE A 242 -14.77 19.44 0.40
CA PHE A 242 -14.91 19.76 -1.02
C PHE A 242 -16.22 19.28 -1.64
N GLY A 243 -16.85 18.25 -1.09
CA GLY A 243 -18.20 17.82 -1.47
C GLY A 243 -19.26 18.86 -1.10
N LEU A 244 -19.10 19.53 0.06
CA LEU A 244 -19.88 20.72 0.43
C LEU A 244 -19.69 21.86 -0.58
N PHE A 245 -18.45 22.08 -1.07
CA PHE A 245 -18.18 23.05 -2.13
C PHE A 245 -18.79 22.66 -3.49
N LYS A 246 -18.80 21.37 -3.85
CA LYS A 246 -19.47 20.88 -5.07
C LYS A 246 -20.98 21.03 -5.00
N CYS A 247 -21.61 20.74 -3.86
CA CYS A 247 -23.05 20.99 -3.66
C CYS A 247 -23.38 22.49 -3.71
N SER A 248 -22.58 23.36 -3.07
CA SER A 248 -22.79 24.81 -3.14
C SER A 248 -22.58 25.37 -4.56
N ALA A 249 -21.59 24.87 -5.31
CA ALA A 249 -21.36 25.31 -6.69
C ALA A 249 -22.46 24.82 -7.66
N THR A 250 -23.06 23.66 -7.41
CA THR A 250 -24.16 23.12 -8.23
C THR A 250 -25.47 23.87 -7.94
N LEU A 251 -25.72 24.24 -6.67
CA LEU A 251 -26.86 25.09 -6.28
C LEU A 251 -26.73 26.53 -6.82
N LEU A 252 -25.53 27.10 -6.85
CA LEU A 252 -25.29 28.43 -7.44
C LEU A 252 -25.43 28.44 -8.97
N PHE A 253 -25.08 27.35 -9.66
CA PHE A 253 -25.30 27.22 -11.10
C PHE A 253 -26.78 26.98 -11.47
N GLN A 254 -27.56 26.29 -10.62
CA GLN A 254 -29.00 26.15 -10.84
C GLN A 254 -29.78 27.44 -10.53
N ALA A 255 -29.34 28.24 -9.54
CA ALA A 255 -29.96 29.52 -9.21
C ALA A 255 -29.63 30.66 -10.19
N SER A 256 -28.66 30.47 -11.09
CA SER A 256 -28.32 31.44 -12.16
C SER A 256 -28.87 31.05 -13.54
N LEU A 257 -29.60 29.94 -13.61
CA LEU A 257 -30.32 29.44 -14.80
C LEU A 257 -31.85 29.47 -14.61
N THR A 258 -32.33 30.13 -13.56
CA THR A 258 -33.74 30.51 -13.31
C THR A 258 -33.83 32.01 -13.11
#